data_AF-A0A7V8F778-F1
#
_entry.id   AF-A0A7V8F778-F1
#
_cell.length_a   1.000
_cell.length_b   1.000
_cell.length_c   1.000
_cell.angle_alpha   90.00
_cell.angle_beta   90.00
_cell.angle_gamma   90.00
#
_symmetry.space_group_name_H-M   'P 1'
#
loop_
_entity.id
_entity.type
_entity.pdbx_description
1 polymer ?
#
loop_
_entity_poly.entity_id
_entity_poly.type
_entity_poly.pdbx_seq_one_letter_code
_entity_poly.pdbx_strand_id
1 'polypeptide(L)'
;MKRGQDHITSPTEQDGYIKDMASAYFTATQERSYDSPNIIGKHDHYFMRDRDGNRAEITTLHTTIGIDHDMKDVIDPTEIQRLEDTRNLRLEREAARKDFHPDDPAQLQDSPHPLSDRRPSSSFPTPGDDPVYAAMRLRLPHDVSDDKVAQMAVEARHIGIHHERQLADVDIEGRQIVCTGVRPGTEITLSMDTAAPPKDESMALAQGLDQQAFQQAQAREMQQAQQMAMQQSGPVMSL
;
A
#
# COMPACT_ATOMS: atom_id res chain seq x y z
N MET A 1 15.85 40.17 29.77
CA MET A 1 16.08 39.46 28.49
C MET A 1 16.50 38.03 28.79
N LYS A 2 15.54 37.09 28.83
CA LYS A 2 15.83 35.65 28.96
C LYS A 2 15.81 35.07 27.54
N ARG A 3 16.98 34.68 27.03
CA ARG A 3 17.10 33.93 25.77
C ARG A 3 16.45 32.56 25.96
N GLY A 4 15.52 32.21 25.07
CA GLY A 4 14.92 30.89 25.00
C GLY A 4 16.01 29.85 24.76
N GLN A 5 15.99 28.78 25.54
CA GLN A 5 16.76 27.59 25.28
C GLN A 5 16.06 26.85 24.16
N ASP A 6 16.69 26.82 22.98
CA ASP A 6 16.31 25.90 21.92
C ASP A 6 16.59 24.49 22.45
N HIS A 7 15.53 23.74 22.75
CA HIS A 7 15.62 22.30 23.02
C HIS A 7 16.02 21.59 21.73
N ILE A 8 17.31 21.52 21.47
CA ILE A 8 17.89 20.63 20.46
C ILE A 8 17.80 19.22 21.06
N THR A 9 16.80 18.45 20.65
CA THR A 9 16.64 17.04 20.99
C THR A 9 17.94 16.30 20.69
N SER A 10 18.48 15.59 21.67
CA SER A 10 19.73 14.85 21.49
C SER A 10 19.57 13.70 20.49
N PRO A 11 20.62 13.26 19.76
CA PRO A 11 20.52 12.18 18.77
C PRO A 11 19.90 10.88 19.33
N THR A 12 20.12 10.61 20.62
CA THR A 12 19.55 9.46 21.33
C THR A 12 18.06 9.60 21.63
N GLU A 13 17.57 10.81 21.86
CA GLU A 13 16.13 11.08 22.01
C GLU A 13 15.42 11.07 20.65
N GLN A 14 16.11 11.49 19.59
CA GLN A 14 15.61 11.40 18.22
C GLN A 14 15.46 9.92 17.77
N ASP A 15 16.44 9.06 18.07
CA ASP A 15 16.35 7.62 17.82
C ASP A 15 15.24 6.95 18.63
N GLY A 16 15.05 7.35 19.89
CA GLY A 16 13.95 6.88 20.73
C GLY A 16 12.60 7.30 20.17
N TYR A 17 12.45 8.57 19.82
CA TYR A 17 11.25 9.12 19.19
C TYR A 17 10.90 8.41 17.87
N ILE A 18 11.89 8.15 17.01
CA ILE A 18 11.67 7.44 15.74
C ILE A 18 11.17 6.01 16.01
N LYS A 19 11.74 5.31 16.99
CA LYS A 19 11.31 3.95 17.37
C LYS A 19 9.90 3.92 17.96
N ASP A 20 9.61 4.85 18.88
CA ASP A 20 8.30 4.95 19.50
C ASP A 20 7.24 5.30 18.46
N MET A 21 7.54 6.26 17.58
CA MET A 21 6.68 6.60 16.45
C MET A 21 6.48 5.41 15.52
N ALA A 22 7.54 4.69 15.13
CA ALA A 22 7.42 3.50 14.29
C ALA A 22 6.55 2.41 14.94
N SER A 23 6.68 2.22 16.25
CA SER A 23 5.87 1.25 17.01
C SER A 23 4.39 1.65 17.07
N ALA A 24 4.11 2.94 17.27
CA ALA A 24 2.76 3.47 17.29
C ALA A 24 2.11 3.40 15.91
N TYR A 25 2.85 3.72 14.84
CA TYR A 25 2.40 3.56 13.46
C TYR A 25 2.09 2.09 13.16
N PHE A 26 3.00 1.17 13.47
CA PHE A 26 2.80 -0.27 13.24
C PHE A 26 1.58 -0.82 14.01
N THR A 27 1.32 -0.31 15.21
CA THR A 27 0.14 -0.70 15.99
C THR A 27 -1.13 -0.13 15.37
N ALA A 28 -1.12 1.15 15.00
CA ALA A 28 -2.28 1.83 14.40
C ALA A 28 -2.68 1.25 13.04
N THR A 29 -1.73 0.79 12.22
CA THR A 29 -2.03 0.15 10.92
C THR A 29 -2.65 -1.25 11.07
N GLN A 30 -2.40 -1.93 12.19
CA GLN A 30 -3.05 -3.20 12.50
C GLN A 30 -4.45 -3.02 13.10
N GLU A 31 -4.77 -1.85 13.63
CA GLU A 31 -6.07 -1.57 14.24
C GLU A 31 -7.15 -1.34 13.18
N ARG A 32 -8.35 -1.88 13.41
CA ARG A 32 -9.51 -1.54 12.58
C ARG A 32 -10.08 -0.18 12.99
N SER A 33 -10.83 0.41 12.07
CA SER A 33 -11.51 1.69 12.28
C SER A 33 -12.29 1.75 13.60
N TYR A 34 -12.11 2.88 14.30
CA TYR A 34 -12.79 3.16 15.56
C TYR A 34 -14.21 3.70 15.37
N ASP A 35 -14.58 4.07 14.15
CA ASP A 35 -15.89 4.65 13.86
C ASP A 35 -17.01 3.62 13.78
N SER A 36 -16.69 2.35 13.57
CA SER A 36 -17.69 1.28 13.52
C SER A 36 -18.06 0.79 14.92
N PRO A 37 -19.28 1.02 15.44
CA PRO A 37 -19.65 0.57 16.78
C PRO A 37 -19.82 -0.95 16.88
N ASN A 38 -20.04 -1.65 15.76
CA ASN A 38 -20.33 -3.09 15.74
C ASN A 38 -19.12 -3.98 15.40
N ILE A 39 -17.95 -3.38 15.13
CA ILE A 39 -16.72 -4.13 14.80
C ILE A 39 -15.59 -3.58 15.66
N ILE A 40 -15.08 -4.40 16.58
CA ILE A 40 -14.09 -3.99 17.59
C ILE A 40 -12.89 -4.93 17.51
N GLY A 41 -11.68 -4.38 17.34
CA GLY A 41 -10.44 -5.16 17.35
C GLY A 41 -9.44 -4.73 16.27
N LYS A 42 -8.55 -5.65 15.93
CA LYS A 42 -7.50 -5.50 14.90
C LYS A 42 -7.95 -6.13 13.59
N HIS A 43 -7.17 -5.96 12.52
CA HIS A 43 -7.48 -6.56 11.22
C HIS A 43 -7.47 -8.10 11.25
N ASP A 44 -6.52 -8.69 11.97
CA ASP A 44 -6.35 -10.15 12.03
C ASP A 44 -7.18 -10.82 13.12
N HIS A 45 -7.67 -10.04 14.09
CA HIS A 45 -8.45 -10.54 15.22
C HIS A 45 -9.46 -9.47 15.64
N TYR A 46 -10.74 -9.73 15.41
CA TYR A 46 -11.79 -8.78 15.72
C TYR A 46 -13.07 -9.45 16.16
N PHE A 47 -13.87 -8.70 16.91
CA PHE A 47 -15.20 -9.06 17.32
C PHE A 47 -16.20 -8.31 16.45
N MET A 48 -17.12 -9.06 15.87
CA MET A 48 -18.24 -8.53 15.10
C MET A 48 -19.54 -8.81 15.83
N ARG A 49 -20.42 -7.81 15.86
CA ARG A 49 -21.81 -7.98 16.25
C ARG A 49 -22.70 -7.97 15.02
N ASP A 50 -23.46 -9.05 14.84
CA ASP A 50 -24.43 -9.18 13.75
C ASP A 50 -25.71 -8.38 14.06
N ARG A 51 -26.55 -8.21 13.04
CA ARG A 51 -27.85 -7.52 13.09
C ARG A 51 -28.81 -8.14 14.11
N ASP A 52 -28.71 -9.45 14.33
CA ASP A 52 -29.50 -10.18 15.32
C ASP A 52 -28.95 -10.02 16.76
N GLY A 53 -27.82 -9.31 16.91
CA GLY A 53 -27.21 -9.03 18.20
C GLY A 53 -26.25 -10.12 18.69
N ASN A 54 -26.06 -11.18 17.91
CA ASN A 54 -25.06 -12.23 18.16
C ASN A 54 -23.65 -11.68 17.99
N ARG A 55 -22.71 -12.18 18.79
CA ARG A 55 -21.30 -11.75 18.76
C ARG A 55 -20.44 -12.89 18.31
N ALA A 56 -19.59 -12.62 17.33
CA ALA A 56 -18.61 -13.56 16.84
C ALA A 56 -17.21 -12.94 16.94
N GLU A 57 -16.28 -13.72 17.45
CA GLU A 57 -14.86 -13.53 17.31
C GLU A 57 -14.43 -14.07 15.95
N ILE A 58 -13.71 -13.26 15.19
CA ILE A 58 -13.18 -13.61 13.88
C ILE A 58 -11.68 -13.48 13.94
N THR A 59 -10.99 -14.59 13.68
CA THR A 59 -9.54 -14.64 13.51
C THR A 59 -9.22 -14.91 12.05
N THR A 60 -8.48 -14.00 11.43
CA THR A 60 -8.00 -14.14 10.06
C THR A 60 -6.72 -14.97 10.06
N LEU A 61 -6.75 -16.12 9.39
CA LEU A 61 -5.63 -17.03 9.24
C LEU A 61 -5.05 -16.88 7.84
N HIS A 62 -3.78 -16.46 7.77
CA HIS A 62 -3.04 -16.41 6.51
C HIS A 62 -2.50 -17.82 6.18
N THR A 63 -3.10 -18.49 5.19
CA THR A 63 -2.64 -19.81 4.73
C THR A 63 -1.90 -19.68 3.40
N THR A 64 -1.13 -20.71 3.03
CA THR A 64 -0.37 -20.74 1.76
C THR A 64 -1.24 -20.60 0.51
N ILE A 65 -2.55 -20.79 0.61
CA ILE A 65 -3.51 -20.82 -0.51
C ILE A 65 -4.54 -19.66 -0.40
N GLY A 66 -4.36 -18.74 0.55
CA GLY A 66 -5.23 -17.57 0.69
C GLY A 66 -5.59 -17.25 2.15
N ILE A 67 -6.64 -16.45 2.31
CA ILE A 67 -7.12 -15.99 3.61
C ILE A 67 -8.28 -16.90 4.04
N ASP A 68 -8.14 -17.51 5.22
CA ASP A 68 -9.22 -18.23 5.89
C ASP A 68 -9.69 -17.48 7.13
N HIS A 69 -10.94 -17.67 7.53
CA HIS A 69 -11.53 -17.01 8.70
C HIS A 69 -12.04 -18.06 9.68
N ASP A 70 -11.43 -18.10 10.87
CA ASP A 70 -11.95 -18.88 11.99
C ASP A 70 -12.97 -18.02 12.76
N MET A 71 -14.20 -18.50 12.86
CA MET A 71 -15.32 -17.80 13.49
C MET A 71 -15.77 -18.56 14.74
N LYS A 72 -15.79 -17.87 15.88
CA LYS A 72 -16.21 -18.44 17.17
C LYS A 72 -17.24 -17.55 17.83
N ASP A 73 -18.23 -18.16 18.47
CA ASP A 73 -19.17 -17.41 19.29
C ASP A 73 -18.48 -16.89 20.56
N VAL A 74 -18.71 -15.62 20.88
CA VAL A 74 -18.20 -15.03 22.11
C VAL A 74 -19.14 -15.39 23.26
N ILE A 75 -18.69 -16.30 24.13
CA ILE A 75 -19.49 -16.81 25.26
C ILE A 75 -19.03 -16.21 26.60
N ASP A 76 -17.77 -15.75 26.70
CA ASP A 76 -17.21 -15.22 27.95
C ASP A 76 -17.96 -13.94 28.39
N PRO A 77 -18.60 -13.93 29.57
CA PRO A 77 -19.34 -12.77 30.06
C PRO A 77 -18.46 -11.54 30.31
N THR A 78 -17.19 -11.71 30.66
CA THR A 78 -16.28 -10.59 30.91
C THR A 78 -15.88 -9.88 29.61
N GLU A 79 -15.62 -10.66 28.56
CA GLU A 79 -15.31 -10.13 27.24
C GLU A 79 -16.54 -9.48 26.59
N ILE A 80 -17.72 -10.09 26.75
CA ILE A 80 -18.99 -9.47 26.31
C ILE A 80 -19.15 -8.08 26.94
N GLN A 81 -18.94 -7.95 28.25
CA GLN A 81 -19.10 -6.67 28.93
C GLN A 81 -18.13 -5.61 28.38
N ARG A 82 -16.86 -5.99 28.20
CA ARG A 82 -15.85 -5.10 27.61
C ARG A 82 -16.24 -4.61 26.21
N LEU A 83 -16.77 -5.50 25.38
CA LEU A 83 -17.21 -5.17 24.03
C LEU A 83 -18.42 -4.22 24.04
N GLU A 84 -19.37 -4.43 24.94
CA GLU A 84 -20.51 -3.51 25.12
C GLU A 84 -20.06 -2.13 25.60
N ASP A 85 -19.16 -2.07 26.57
CA ASP A 85 -18.63 -0.79 27.08
C ASP A 85 -17.91 -0.02 25.96
N THR A 86 -17.10 -0.72 25.16
CA THR A 86 -16.40 -0.14 24.01
C THR A 86 -17.38 0.36 22.94
N ARG A 87 -18.43 -0.42 22.67
CA ARG A 87 -19.49 -0.05 21.73
C ARG A 87 -20.26 1.18 22.20
N ASN A 88 -20.65 1.23 23.47
CA ASN A 88 -21.38 2.35 24.07
C ASN A 88 -20.57 3.64 23.97
N LEU A 89 -19.26 3.57 24.26
CA LEU A 89 -18.35 4.70 24.09
C LEU A 89 -18.30 5.20 22.64
N ARG A 90 -18.29 4.30 21.66
CA ARG A 90 -18.29 4.68 20.23
C ARG A 90 -19.62 5.31 19.81
N LEU A 91 -20.75 4.78 20.28
CA LEU A 91 -22.06 5.38 20.05
C LEU A 91 -22.18 6.77 20.67
N GLU A 92 -21.67 6.96 21.88
CA GLU A 92 -21.62 8.26 22.55
C GLU A 92 -20.78 9.27 21.76
N ARG A 93 -19.61 8.85 21.26
CA ARG A 93 -18.76 9.68 20.40
C ARG A 93 -19.45 10.03 19.08
N GLU A 94 -20.16 9.08 18.48
CA GLU A 94 -20.91 9.32 17.25
C GLU A 94 -22.04 10.33 17.47
N ALA A 95 -22.77 10.21 18.58
CA ALA A 95 -23.82 11.15 18.96
C ALA A 95 -23.24 12.54 19.23
N ALA A 96 -22.17 12.63 20.04
CA ALA A 96 -21.49 13.89 20.33
C ALA A 96 -21.02 14.58 19.05
N ARG A 97 -20.43 13.83 18.10
CA ARG A 97 -20.00 14.34 16.80
C ARG A 97 -21.16 14.92 15.97
N LYS A 98 -22.36 14.36 16.05
CA LYS A 98 -23.56 14.92 15.40
C LYS A 98 -24.09 16.16 16.11
N ASP A 99 -23.91 16.25 17.42
CA ASP A 99 -24.33 17.42 18.22
C ASP A 99 -23.37 18.61 18.06
N PHE A 100 -22.11 18.38 17.69
CA PHE A 100 -21.19 19.44 17.30
C PHE A 100 -21.62 20.00 15.92
N HIS A 101 -22.38 21.10 15.94
CA HIS A 101 -22.83 21.92 14.80
C HIS A 101 -24.09 21.43 14.05
N PRO A 102 -25.28 21.48 14.68
CA PRO A 102 -26.55 21.11 14.03
C PRO A 102 -26.99 22.06 12.89
N ASP A 103 -26.51 23.31 12.91
CA ASP A 103 -26.95 24.40 12.02
C ASP A 103 -25.93 24.77 10.93
N ASP A 104 -24.80 24.04 10.80
CA ASP A 104 -23.80 24.30 9.75
C ASP A 104 -24.15 23.53 8.46
N PRO A 105 -24.54 24.21 7.36
CA PRO A 105 -24.85 23.55 6.09
C PRO A 105 -23.62 22.94 5.42
N ALA A 106 -22.42 23.38 5.79
CA ALA A 106 -21.19 22.66 5.51
C ALA A 106 -20.93 21.75 6.71
N GLN A 107 -21.46 20.52 6.67
CA GLN A 107 -21.05 19.46 7.60
C GLN A 107 -19.53 19.55 7.82
N LEU A 108 -19.11 19.52 9.08
CA LEU A 108 -17.70 19.56 9.49
C LEU A 108 -16.87 18.81 8.44
N GLN A 109 -16.02 19.55 7.71
CA GLN A 109 -15.04 18.94 6.82
C GLN A 109 -14.38 17.83 7.60
N ASP A 110 -14.45 16.60 7.09
CA ASP A 110 -13.92 15.45 7.81
C ASP A 110 -12.50 15.78 8.28
N SER A 111 -12.32 15.81 9.61
CA SER A 111 -10.99 15.96 10.18
C SER A 111 -10.10 14.86 9.59
N PRO A 112 -8.80 15.13 9.33
CA PRO A 112 -7.87 14.11 8.86
C PRO A 112 -8.00 12.90 9.79
N HIS A 113 -8.56 11.81 9.26
CA HIS A 113 -9.02 10.69 10.09
C HIS A 113 -7.84 10.07 10.88
N PRO A 114 -8.07 9.41 12.03
CA PRO A 114 -7.00 8.70 12.72
C PRO A 114 -6.34 7.66 11.79
N LEU A 115 -5.07 7.36 12.03
CA LEU A 115 -4.26 6.47 11.19
C LEU A 115 -4.87 5.06 10.97
N SER A 116 -5.83 4.64 11.81
CA SER A 116 -6.62 3.41 11.66
C SER A 116 -7.64 3.47 10.51
N ASP A 117 -8.05 4.66 10.10
CA ASP A 117 -9.10 4.91 9.11
C ASP A 117 -8.51 5.34 7.76
N ARG A 118 -7.33 5.95 7.78
CA ARG A 118 -6.57 6.30 6.58
C ARG A 118 -5.56 5.17 6.35
N ARG A 119 -5.68 4.41 5.26
CA ARG A 119 -4.53 3.66 4.74
C ARG A 119 -3.66 4.61 3.91
N PRO A 120 -2.55 5.15 4.43
CA PRO A 120 -1.29 5.09 3.74
C PRO A 120 -0.61 3.84 4.28
N SER A 121 -0.97 2.66 3.75
CA SER A 121 -0.17 1.47 3.98
C SER A 121 1.12 1.67 3.20
N SER A 122 2.09 2.35 3.80
CA SER A 122 3.44 2.39 3.28
C SER A 122 4.26 1.40 4.11
N SER A 123 4.63 0.28 3.51
CA SER A 123 5.44 -0.77 4.14
C SER A 123 6.83 -0.78 3.53
N PHE A 124 7.81 -1.27 4.30
CA PHE A 124 9.12 -1.53 3.72
C PHE A 124 9.04 -2.77 2.82
N PRO A 125 9.75 -2.77 1.67
CA PRO A 125 9.81 -3.96 0.82
C PRO A 125 10.38 -5.15 1.58
N THR A 126 9.81 -6.32 1.33
CA THR A 126 10.22 -7.60 1.90
C THR A 126 11.00 -8.43 0.89
N PRO A 127 11.85 -9.38 1.34
CA PRO A 127 12.51 -10.32 0.43
C PRO A 127 11.46 -11.13 -0.36
N GLY A 128 11.44 -10.95 -1.68
CA GLY A 128 10.45 -11.57 -2.57
C GLY A 128 9.47 -10.59 -3.23
N ASP A 129 9.44 -9.34 -2.78
CA ASP A 129 8.73 -8.27 -3.49
C ASP A 129 9.35 -8.02 -4.87
N ASP A 130 8.53 -7.50 -5.79
CA ASP A 130 8.94 -7.11 -7.13
C ASP A 130 10.12 -6.11 -7.08
N PRO A 131 11.22 -6.34 -7.82
CA PRO A 131 12.41 -5.51 -7.73
C PRO A 131 12.19 -4.06 -8.17
N VAL A 132 11.33 -3.82 -9.16
CA VAL A 132 11.01 -2.46 -9.63
C VAL A 132 10.20 -1.73 -8.56
N TYR A 133 9.15 -2.36 -8.02
CA TYR A 133 8.39 -1.83 -6.88
C TYR A 133 9.30 -1.54 -5.67
N ALA A 134 10.15 -2.51 -5.29
CA ALA A 134 11.02 -2.38 -4.13
C ALA A 134 12.00 -1.21 -4.30
N ALA A 135 12.57 -1.04 -5.50
CA ALA A 135 13.45 0.08 -5.82
C ALA A 135 12.73 1.43 -5.73
N MET A 136 11.49 1.53 -6.23
CA MET A 136 10.68 2.75 -6.15
C MET A 136 10.31 3.07 -4.70
N ARG A 137 9.87 2.08 -3.93
CA ARG A 137 9.42 2.25 -2.54
C ARG A 137 10.56 2.72 -1.61
N LEU A 138 11.79 2.29 -1.88
CA LEU A 138 12.98 2.72 -1.13
C LEU A 138 13.42 4.15 -1.44
N ARG A 139 13.04 4.70 -2.61
CA ARG A 139 13.34 6.08 -3.00
C ARG A 139 12.24 7.07 -2.61
N LEU A 140 10.99 6.61 -2.64
CA LEU A 140 9.84 7.45 -2.32
C LEU A 140 9.60 7.58 -0.81
N PRO A 141 9.16 8.76 -0.34
CA PRO A 141 8.79 8.98 1.05
C PRO A 141 7.57 8.13 1.47
N HIS A 142 7.43 7.96 2.79
CA HIS A 142 6.46 7.05 3.41
C HIS A 142 5.02 7.58 3.40
N ASP A 143 4.82 8.83 3.01
CA ASP A 143 3.51 9.42 2.76
C ASP A 143 2.86 8.89 1.47
N VAL A 144 3.64 8.31 0.57
CA VAL A 144 3.13 7.58 -0.60
C VAL A 144 2.69 6.18 -0.18
N SER A 145 1.44 5.82 -0.51
CA SER A 145 0.93 4.47 -0.24
C SER A 145 1.59 3.42 -1.12
N ASP A 146 1.70 2.18 -0.61
CA ASP A 146 2.21 1.05 -1.38
C ASP A 146 1.39 0.81 -2.64
N ASP A 147 0.07 1.03 -2.59
CA ASP A 147 -0.84 0.96 -3.75
C ASP A 147 -0.41 1.92 -4.86
N LYS A 148 -0.02 3.15 -4.49
CA LYS A 148 0.46 4.16 -5.44
C LYS A 148 1.83 3.82 -6.01
N VAL A 149 2.73 3.30 -5.18
CA VAL A 149 4.04 2.84 -5.65
C VAL A 149 3.89 1.65 -6.59
N ALA A 150 3.00 0.71 -6.28
CA ALA A 150 2.71 -0.45 -7.13
C ALA A 150 2.06 -0.04 -8.46
N GLN A 151 1.14 0.93 -8.43
CA GLN A 151 0.58 1.53 -9.64
C GLN A 151 1.68 2.16 -10.50
N MET A 152 2.60 2.93 -9.90
CA MET A 152 3.74 3.49 -10.62
C MET A 152 4.64 2.40 -11.23
N ALA A 153 4.84 1.28 -10.54
CA ALA A 153 5.62 0.15 -11.06
C ALA A 153 4.96 -0.52 -12.27
N VAL A 154 3.63 -0.48 -12.42
CA VAL A 154 2.92 -0.94 -13.61
C VAL A 154 3.10 0.06 -14.77
N GLU A 155 2.91 1.34 -14.49
CA GLU A 155 3.08 2.41 -15.48
C GLU A 155 4.51 2.47 -16.03
N ALA A 156 5.51 2.26 -15.18
CA ALA A 156 6.91 2.15 -15.58
C ALA A 156 7.15 0.99 -16.58
N ARG A 157 6.44 -0.14 -16.44
CA ARG A 157 6.54 -1.26 -17.38
C ARG A 157 5.94 -0.92 -18.74
N HIS A 158 4.88 -0.10 -18.78
CA HIS A 158 4.30 0.36 -20.05
C HIS A 158 5.28 1.20 -20.88
N ILE A 159 6.20 1.91 -20.23
CA ILE A 159 7.29 2.65 -20.90
C ILE A 159 8.59 1.84 -21.06
N GLY A 160 8.57 0.55 -20.72
CA GLY A 160 9.67 -0.39 -20.94
C GLY A 160 10.67 -0.52 -19.81
N ILE A 161 10.32 -0.10 -18.59
CA ILE A 161 11.10 -0.32 -17.36
C ILE A 161 10.60 -1.60 -16.70
N HIS A 162 11.29 -2.71 -16.97
CA HIS A 162 10.97 -4.05 -16.48
C HIS A 162 11.94 -4.53 -15.38
N HIS A 163 13.04 -3.81 -15.15
CA HIS A 163 14.07 -4.18 -14.16
C HIS A 163 14.57 -2.94 -13.41
N GLU A 164 15.05 -3.10 -12.16
CA GLU A 164 15.47 -1.95 -11.35
C GLU A 164 16.64 -1.15 -11.97
N ARG A 165 17.46 -1.79 -12.80
CA ARG A 165 18.57 -1.12 -13.52
C ARG A 165 18.11 -0.20 -14.64
N GLN A 166 16.87 -0.34 -15.10
CA GLN A 166 16.29 0.51 -16.14
C GLN A 166 15.65 1.76 -15.54
N LEU A 167 15.54 1.82 -14.20
CA LEU A 167 15.06 2.96 -13.45
C LEU A 167 16.21 3.94 -13.19
N ALA A 168 16.12 5.14 -13.75
CA ALA A 168 17.10 6.20 -13.50
C ALA A 168 16.77 6.90 -12.18
N ASP A 169 15.57 7.47 -12.08
CA ASP A 169 15.15 8.26 -10.94
C ASP A 169 13.64 8.17 -10.66
N VAL A 170 13.26 8.41 -9.41
CA VAL A 170 11.87 8.46 -8.96
C VAL A 170 11.76 9.50 -7.84
N ASP A 171 10.93 10.52 -8.06
CA ASP A 171 10.74 11.61 -7.10
C ASP A 171 9.29 12.09 -7.10
N ILE A 172 8.97 13.03 -6.20
CA ILE A 172 7.68 13.68 -6.10
C ILE A 172 7.81 15.13 -6.56
N GLU A 173 7.08 15.48 -7.61
CA GLU A 173 6.90 16.85 -8.06
C GLU A 173 5.50 17.35 -7.67
N GLY A 174 5.44 18.07 -6.55
CA GLY A 174 4.19 18.61 -6.02
C GLY A 174 3.22 17.54 -5.54
N ARG A 175 2.22 17.19 -6.38
CA ARG A 175 1.21 16.14 -6.11
C ARG A 175 1.31 14.96 -7.09
N GLN A 176 2.45 14.83 -7.75
CA GLN A 176 2.67 13.82 -8.78
C GLN A 176 3.96 13.06 -8.49
N ILE A 177 3.91 11.74 -8.68
CA ILE A 177 5.09 10.89 -8.67
C ILE A 177 5.65 10.93 -10.09
N VAL A 178 6.92 11.28 -10.24
CA VAL A 178 7.63 11.30 -11.52
C VAL A 178 8.63 10.15 -11.52
N CYS A 179 8.58 9.32 -12.55
CA CYS A 179 9.45 8.18 -12.74
C CYS A 179 10.18 8.30 -14.08
N THR A 180 11.51 8.24 -14.03
CA THR A 180 12.39 8.41 -15.19
C THR A 180 13.20 7.15 -15.40
N GLY A 181 13.20 6.64 -16.62
CA GLY A 181 14.02 5.51 -17.04
C GLY A 181 15.40 5.95 -17.54
N VAL A 182 16.33 5.00 -17.62
CA VAL A 182 17.70 5.23 -18.12
C VAL A 182 17.74 5.54 -19.62
N ARG A 183 16.67 5.19 -20.37
CA ARG A 183 16.57 5.47 -21.80
C ARG A 183 16.10 6.91 -22.01
N PRO A 184 16.71 7.67 -22.94
CA PRO A 184 16.23 9.01 -23.26
C PRO A 184 14.76 8.97 -23.71
N GLY A 185 13.93 9.83 -23.11
CA GLY A 185 12.51 9.95 -23.43
C GLY A 185 11.58 8.98 -22.70
N THR A 186 12.07 8.18 -21.75
CA THR A 186 11.22 7.35 -20.88
C THR A 186 10.95 8.09 -19.57
N GLU A 187 9.91 8.91 -19.55
CA GLU A 187 9.41 9.61 -18.36
C GLU A 187 7.92 9.37 -18.22
N ILE A 188 7.46 9.09 -17.01
CA ILE A 188 6.04 8.93 -16.70
C ILE A 188 5.69 9.61 -15.39
N THR A 189 4.50 10.20 -15.38
CA THR A 189 4.00 10.98 -14.25
C THR A 189 2.67 10.42 -13.80
N LEU A 190 2.54 10.16 -12.49
CA LEU A 190 1.34 9.62 -11.86
C LEU A 190 0.79 10.60 -10.84
N SER A 191 -0.49 10.95 -10.92
CA SER A 191 -1.14 11.76 -9.89
C SER A 191 -1.34 10.96 -8.60
N MET A 192 -1.04 11.60 -7.47
CA MET A 192 -1.33 11.06 -6.14
C MET A 192 -2.79 11.20 -5.74
N ASP A 193 -3.58 12.02 -6.45
CA ASP A 193 -4.96 12.36 -6.09
C ASP A 193 -6.01 11.35 -6.56
N THR A 194 -5.62 10.45 -7.47
CA THR A 194 -6.50 9.40 -7.99
C THR A 194 -6.47 8.19 -7.07
N ALA A 195 -7.59 7.47 -6.93
CA ALA A 195 -7.57 6.18 -6.24
C ALA A 195 -6.64 5.21 -7.01
N ALA A 196 -5.71 4.58 -6.30
CA ALA A 196 -4.85 3.53 -6.85
C ALA A 196 -5.52 2.16 -6.70
N PRO A 197 -5.32 1.23 -7.66
CA PRO A 197 -5.65 -0.17 -7.45
C PRO A 197 -4.85 -0.75 -6.27
N PRO A 198 -5.33 -1.81 -5.61
CA PRO A 198 -4.57 -2.51 -4.57
C PRO A 198 -3.18 -2.94 -5.06
N LYS A 199 -2.18 -2.92 -4.18
CA LYS A 199 -0.80 -3.39 -4.46
C LYS A 199 -0.79 -4.74 -5.15
N ASP A 200 -1.49 -5.74 -4.59
CA ASP A 200 -1.45 -7.12 -5.09
C ASP A 200 -2.00 -7.23 -6.52
N GLU A 201 -3.04 -6.46 -6.85
CA GLU A 201 -3.60 -6.40 -8.20
C GLU A 201 -2.61 -5.76 -9.18
N SER A 202 -2.02 -4.63 -8.78
CA SER A 202 -0.99 -3.95 -9.58
C SER A 202 0.22 -4.86 -9.81
N MET A 203 0.63 -5.64 -8.81
CA MET A 203 1.75 -6.57 -8.94
C MET A 203 1.45 -7.76 -9.84
N ALA A 204 0.22 -8.28 -9.81
CA ALA A 204 -0.22 -9.31 -10.76
C ALA A 204 -0.19 -8.78 -12.21
N LEU A 205 -0.66 -7.55 -12.44
CA LEU A 205 -0.62 -6.89 -13.76
C LEU A 205 0.82 -6.69 -14.25
N ALA A 206 1.68 -6.19 -13.38
CA ALA A 206 3.11 -6.01 -13.63
C ALA A 206 3.80 -7.31 -14.06
N GLN A 207 3.58 -8.40 -13.33
CA GLN A 207 4.13 -9.72 -13.67
C GLN A 207 3.62 -10.21 -15.04
N GLY A 208 2.37 -9.92 -15.38
CA GLY A 208 1.81 -10.22 -16.70
C GLY A 208 2.51 -9.47 -17.84
N LEU A 209 2.82 -8.19 -17.64
CA LEU A 209 3.55 -7.37 -18.61
C LEU A 209 4.97 -7.89 -18.83
N ASP A 210 5.66 -8.31 -17.76
CA ASP A 210 7.02 -8.85 -17.87
C ASP A 210 7.05 -10.18 -18.63
N GLN A 211 6.07 -11.05 -18.40
CA GLN A 211 5.93 -12.30 -19.15
C GLN A 211 5.68 -12.04 -20.65
N GLN A 212 4.82 -11.07 -20.98
CA GLN A 212 4.56 -10.69 -22.37
C GLN A 212 5.82 -10.12 -23.04
N ALA A 213 6.55 -9.24 -22.34
CA ALA A 213 7.80 -8.66 -22.85
C ALA A 213 8.86 -9.75 -23.12
N PHE A 214 8.99 -10.73 -22.22
CA PHE A 214 9.92 -11.84 -22.37
C PHE A 214 9.56 -12.74 -23.58
N GLN A 215 8.28 -13.07 -23.76
CA GLN A 215 7.82 -13.86 -24.90
C GLN A 215 8.06 -13.14 -26.24
N GLN A 216 7.81 -11.83 -26.30
CA GLN A 216 8.08 -11.03 -27.50
C GLN A 216 9.58 -10.96 -27.82
N ALA A 217 10.44 -10.84 -26.79
CA ALA A 217 11.89 -10.86 -26.97
C ALA A 217 12.36 -12.21 -27.57
N GLN A 218 11.91 -13.33 -27.02
CA GLN A 218 12.20 -14.66 -27.58
C GLN A 218 11.71 -14.82 -29.02
N ALA A 219 10.49 -14.38 -29.32
CA ALA A 219 9.93 -14.48 -30.67
C ALA A 219 10.76 -13.66 -31.67
N ARG A 220 11.22 -12.47 -31.28
CA ARG A 220 12.10 -11.63 -32.11
C ARG A 220 13.46 -12.26 -32.32
N GLU A 221 14.07 -12.83 -31.28
CA GLU A 221 15.35 -13.54 -31.40
C GLU A 221 15.25 -14.76 -32.33
N MET A 222 14.18 -15.56 -32.22
CA MET A 222 13.94 -16.69 -33.12
C MET A 222 13.74 -16.24 -34.57
N GLN A 223 12.99 -15.15 -34.79
CA GLN A 223 12.81 -14.58 -36.13
C GLN A 223 14.13 -14.06 -36.71
N GLN A 224 14.95 -13.38 -35.91
CA GLN A 224 16.27 -12.91 -36.34
C GLN A 224 17.21 -14.08 -36.65
N ALA A 225 17.22 -15.13 -35.83
CA ALA A 225 18.00 -16.34 -36.09
C ALA A 225 17.59 -17.02 -37.40
N GLN A 226 16.28 -17.13 -37.68
CA GLN A 226 15.77 -17.67 -38.95
C GLN A 226 16.16 -16.79 -40.15
N GLN A 227 16.10 -15.46 -40.02
CA GLN A 227 16.51 -14.54 -41.08
C GLN A 227 18.03 -14.64 -41.36
N MET A 228 18.86 -14.79 -40.32
CA MET A 228 20.30 -14.99 -40.49
C MET A 228 20.61 -16.36 -41.13
N ALA A 229 19.88 -17.42 -40.76
CA ALA A 229 20.04 -18.74 -41.36
C ALA A 229 19.66 -18.76 -42.86
N MET A 230 18.61 -18.04 -43.26
CA MET A 230 18.21 -17.90 -44.66
C MET A 230 19.21 -17.09 -45.49
N GLN A 231 19.85 -16.05 -44.92
CA GLN A 231 20.87 -15.25 -45.62
C GLN A 231 22.19 -16.02 -45.86
N GLN A 232 22.53 -16.98 -44.99
CA GLN A 232 23.72 -17.83 -45.16
C GLN A 232 23.51 -18.98 -46.16
N SER A 233 22.26 -19.25 -46.57
CA SER A 233 21.92 -20.30 -47.55
C SER A 233 21.65 -19.75 -48.96
N GLY A 234 22.18 -18.57 -49.29
CA GLY A 234 22.17 -18.01 -50.65
C GLY A 234 23.08 -18.80 -51.60
N PRO A 235 22.73 -18.94 -52.90
CA PRO A 235 23.35 -19.90 -53.80
C PRO A 235 24.80 -19.53 -54.13
N VAL A 236 25.73 -20.44 -53.83
CA VAL A 236 27.09 -20.44 -54.41
C VAL A 236 26.98 -20.75 -55.90
N MET A 237 26.99 -19.71 -56.72
CA MET A 237 27.28 -19.80 -58.16
C MET A 237 28.77 -20.14 -58.31
N SER A 238 29.09 -21.44 -58.49
CA SER A 238 30.38 -21.84 -59.03
C SER A 238 30.30 -21.91 -60.57
N LEU A 239 31.26 -21.22 -61.18
CA LEU A 239 31.56 -21.06 -62.60
C LEU A 239 31.61 -22.35 -63.43
#